data_AF-A0A1F6IUL2-F1
#
_entry.id   AF-A0A1F6IUL2-F1
#
_cell.length_a   1.000
_cell.length_b   1.000
_cell.length_c   1.000
_cell.angle_alpha   90.00
_cell.angle_beta   90.00
_cell.angle_gamma   90.00
#
_symmetry.space_group_name_H-M   'P 1'
#
loop_
_entity.id
_entity.type
_entity.pdbx_description
1 polymer ?
#
loop_
_entity_poly.entity_id
_entity_poly.type
_entity_poly.pdbx_seq_one_letter_code
_entity_poly.pdbx_strand_id
1 'polypeptide(L)'
;MRSQGVIFLRRDGFDFYEDRDGRILNFPFSQGVVFSLEIINLKELKNQIKTFVETNKLSRADLMIILLADVLFEKDIQVQDPNTQAQEVQKFLDIIPFESISTKILPIQQGVRAIAVNKNLLDALKISFEEFGFSIEGMVPYEFLGELSSGINSVTTETSKTIIKQFDSLKEASFEFERNEKKTASQVESQVGKNKPKSLRLYIILGIFGLLLLILIFLIFTGR
;
A
#
# COMPACT_ATOMS: atom_id res chain seq x y z
N MET A 1 15.63 21.27 13.58
CA MET A 1 15.01 19.98 13.20
C MET A 1 13.86 20.28 12.25
N ARG A 2 13.67 19.47 11.20
CA ARG A 2 12.43 19.53 10.40
C ARG A 2 11.27 19.08 11.29
N SER A 3 10.07 19.63 11.03
CA SER A 3 8.87 19.14 11.74
C SER A 3 8.61 17.69 11.36
N GLN A 4 8.03 16.92 12.27
CA GLN A 4 7.63 15.53 12.02
C GLN A 4 6.10 15.46 11.94
N GLY A 5 5.62 14.57 11.08
CA GLY A 5 4.20 14.31 10.91
C GLY A 5 3.90 12.84 10.71
N VAL A 6 2.62 12.51 10.87
CA VAL A 6 2.10 11.15 10.69
C VAL A 6 0.88 11.20 9.79
N ILE A 7 0.85 10.31 8.81
CA ILE A 7 -0.33 10.05 7.98
C ILE A 7 -0.86 8.68 8.39
N PHE A 8 -2.15 8.58 8.70
CA PHE A 8 -2.79 7.29 8.91
C PHE A 8 -3.68 7.00 7.70
N LEU A 9 -3.26 6.04 6.89
CA LEU A 9 -3.93 5.66 5.67
C LEU A 9 -5.04 4.65 5.98
N ARG A 10 -6.25 4.99 5.52
CA ARG A 10 -7.46 4.17 5.54
C ARG A 10 -7.91 3.86 4.13
N ARG A 11 -8.88 2.97 4.00
CA ARG A 11 -9.48 2.62 2.70
C ARG A 11 -10.17 3.79 2.03
N ASP A 12 -10.77 4.66 2.82
CA ASP A 12 -11.60 5.78 2.37
C ASP A 12 -10.89 7.13 2.36
N GLY A 13 -9.58 7.16 2.67
CA GLY A 13 -8.83 8.40 2.76
C GLY A 13 -7.64 8.28 3.71
N PHE A 14 -7.18 9.40 4.24
CA PHE A 14 -6.19 9.42 5.31
C PHE A 14 -6.45 10.55 6.28
N ASP A 15 -5.88 10.42 7.47
CA ASP A 15 -5.78 11.51 8.44
C ASP A 15 -4.32 11.96 8.55
N PHE A 16 -4.09 13.26 8.55
CA PHE A 16 -2.79 13.89 8.65
C PHE A 16 -2.64 14.57 10.01
N TYR A 17 -1.54 14.30 10.69
CA TYR A 17 -1.11 14.96 11.91
C TYR A 17 0.26 15.60 11.72
N GLU A 18 0.43 16.86 12.14
CA GLU A 18 1.73 17.54 12.22
C GLU A 18 1.99 17.98 13.67
N ASP A 19 3.20 17.72 14.18
CA ASP A 19 3.52 17.97 15.59
C ASP A 19 3.47 19.46 15.96
N ARG A 20 3.80 20.33 14.99
CA ARG A 20 3.90 21.78 15.23
C ARG A 20 2.59 22.38 15.74
N ASP A 21 1.50 22.07 15.06
CA ASP A 21 0.19 22.69 15.32
C ASP A 21 -0.76 21.74 16.07
N GLY A 22 -0.38 20.46 16.20
CA GLY A 22 -1.15 19.42 16.90
C GLY A 22 -2.51 19.10 16.27
N ARG A 23 -2.75 19.58 15.05
CA ARG A 23 -4.03 19.45 14.35
C ARG A 23 -4.08 18.12 13.61
N ILE A 24 -5.27 17.54 13.58
CA ILE A 24 -5.60 16.39 12.75
C ILE A 24 -6.48 16.87 11.61
N LEU A 25 -6.08 16.57 10.38
CA LEU A 25 -6.78 16.95 9.17
C LEU A 25 -7.19 15.71 8.40
N ASN A 26 -8.46 15.64 8.03
CA ASN A 26 -9.00 14.53 7.26
C ASN A 26 -8.89 14.81 5.76
N PHE A 27 -8.51 13.79 5.00
CA PHE A 27 -8.51 13.78 3.54
C PHE A 27 -9.31 12.57 3.05
N PRO A 28 -10.56 12.75 2.60
CA PRO A 28 -11.36 11.67 2.06
C PRO A 28 -10.98 11.39 0.60
N PHE A 29 -10.91 10.11 0.24
CA PHE A 29 -10.81 9.67 -1.15
C PHE A 29 -12.13 9.83 -1.87
N SER A 30 -12.10 10.62 -2.94
CA SER A 30 -13.21 10.68 -3.89
C SER A 30 -13.28 9.38 -4.68
N GLN A 31 -14.47 8.76 -4.78
CA GLN A 31 -14.66 7.47 -5.44
C GLN A 31 -14.28 7.47 -6.94
N GLY A 32 -14.28 8.63 -7.60
CA GLY A 32 -13.80 8.78 -8.98
C GLY A 32 -12.28 8.95 -9.11
N VAL A 33 -11.55 8.95 -8.00
CA VAL A 33 -10.11 9.23 -7.91
C VAL A 33 -9.38 8.02 -7.33
N VAL A 34 -9.85 7.54 -6.18
CA VAL A 34 -9.41 6.28 -5.57
C VAL A 34 -10.65 5.46 -5.23
N PHE A 35 -10.68 4.21 -5.68
CA PHE A 35 -11.78 3.28 -5.42
C PHE A 35 -11.20 1.93 -5.03
N SER A 36 -11.66 1.37 -3.91
CA SER A 36 -11.20 0.05 -3.43
C SER A 36 -9.66 -0.08 -3.38
N LEU A 37 -8.98 0.97 -2.90
CA LEU A 37 -7.51 1.09 -2.84
C LEU A 37 -6.80 1.19 -4.19
N GLU A 38 -7.52 1.25 -5.31
CA GLU A 38 -6.97 1.48 -6.65
C GLU A 38 -7.10 2.94 -7.06
N ILE A 39 -6.08 3.45 -7.76
CA ILE A 39 -6.09 4.80 -8.30
C ILE A 39 -6.80 4.77 -9.65
N ILE A 40 -7.98 5.40 -9.71
CA ILE A 40 -8.76 5.58 -10.94
C ILE A 40 -8.25 6.78 -11.72
N ASN A 41 -7.85 7.85 -11.03
CA ASN A 41 -7.34 9.08 -11.65
C ASN A 41 -6.15 9.67 -10.90
N LEU A 42 -4.94 9.29 -11.32
CA LEU A 42 -3.69 9.75 -10.70
C LEU A 42 -3.51 11.26 -10.75
N LYS A 43 -3.89 11.90 -11.86
CA LYS A 43 -3.75 13.35 -12.02
C LYS A 43 -4.64 14.08 -11.01
N GLU A 44 -5.87 13.62 -10.84
CA GLU A 44 -6.80 14.20 -9.89
C GLU A 44 -6.36 13.94 -8.44
N LEU A 45 -5.84 12.75 -8.13
CA LEU A 45 -5.28 12.47 -6.80
C LEU A 45 -4.17 13.46 -6.44
N LYS A 46 -3.23 13.70 -7.37
CA LYS A 46 -2.16 14.69 -7.20
C LYS A 46 -2.71 16.10 -6.99
N ASN A 47 -3.71 16.51 -7.77
CA ASN A 47 -4.36 17.81 -7.61
C ASN A 47 -5.05 17.95 -6.25
N GLN A 48 -5.76 16.92 -5.79
CA GLN A 48 -6.43 16.94 -4.50
C GLN A 48 -5.44 17.03 -3.34
N ILE A 49 -4.33 16.28 -3.39
CA ILE A 49 -3.25 16.37 -2.39
C ILE A 49 -2.61 17.75 -2.41
N LYS A 50 -2.35 18.31 -3.59
CA LYS A 50 -1.87 19.69 -3.73
C LYS A 50 -2.80 20.68 -3.04
N THR A 51 -4.08 20.65 -3.38
CA THR A 51 -5.09 21.54 -2.79
C THR A 51 -5.18 21.36 -1.28
N PHE A 52 -5.09 20.12 -0.78
CA PHE A 52 -5.08 19.83 0.65
C PHE A 52 -3.87 20.47 1.35
N VAL A 53 -2.67 20.34 0.79
CA VAL A 53 -1.44 20.95 1.33
C VAL A 53 -1.53 22.48 1.33
N GLU A 54 -1.93 23.07 0.21
CA GLU A 54 -2.00 24.53 0.04
C GLU A 54 -3.08 25.17 0.91
N THR A 55 -4.28 24.59 0.94
CA THR A 55 -5.43 25.12 1.69
C THR A 55 -5.18 25.10 3.19
N ASN A 56 -4.60 24.02 3.69
CA ASN A 56 -4.29 23.87 5.11
C ASN A 56 -2.96 24.51 5.51
N LYS A 57 -2.22 25.08 4.55
CA LYS A 57 -0.90 25.71 4.75
C LYS A 57 0.08 24.78 5.47
N LEU A 58 0.06 23.50 5.07
CA LEU A 58 0.89 22.49 5.68
C LEU A 58 2.36 22.82 5.45
N SER A 59 3.15 22.68 6.51
CA SER A 59 4.58 22.93 6.42
C SER A 59 5.33 21.67 6.07
N ARG A 60 6.46 21.83 5.38
CA ARG A 60 7.31 20.72 4.97
C ARG A 60 7.77 19.96 6.22
N ALA A 61 7.54 18.67 6.23
CA ALA A 61 7.81 17.79 7.36
C ALA A 61 8.34 16.45 6.89
N ASP A 62 9.05 15.77 7.79
CA ASP A 62 9.41 14.37 7.64
C ASP A 62 8.22 13.53 8.13
N LEU A 63 7.65 12.73 7.24
CA LEU A 63 6.39 12.04 7.44
C LEU A 63 6.58 10.54 7.59
N MET A 64 5.82 9.97 8.50
CA MET A 64 5.61 8.53 8.60
C MET A 64 4.18 8.19 8.18
N ILE A 65 4.03 7.30 7.21
CA ILE A 65 2.71 6.77 6.85
C ILE A 65 2.48 5.49 7.64
N ILE A 66 1.37 5.43 8.35
CA ILE A 66 0.88 4.27 9.07
C ILE A 66 -0.25 3.67 8.26
N LEU A 67 -0.12 2.39 7.94
CA LEU A 67 -1.07 1.64 7.13
C LEU A 67 -2.01 0.89 8.08
N LEU A 68 -3.27 1.30 8.12
CA LEU A 68 -4.27 0.66 8.98
C LEU A 68 -4.78 -0.65 8.38
N ALA A 69 -5.42 -1.47 9.21
CA ALA A 69 -5.84 -2.82 8.83
C ALA A 69 -6.72 -2.87 7.57
N ASP A 70 -7.50 -1.81 7.30
CA ASP A 70 -8.43 -1.76 6.17
C ASP A 70 -7.78 -1.50 4.80
N VAL A 71 -6.49 -1.15 4.79
CA VAL A 71 -5.65 -1.01 3.58
C VAL A 71 -4.68 -2.17 3.36
N LEU A 72 -4.58 -3.08 4.33
CA LEU A 72 -3.70 -4.23 4.30
C LEU A 72 -4.47 -5.51 3.95
N PHE A 73 -3.79 -6.41 3.26
CA PHE A 73 -4.20 -7.78 3.07
C PHE A 73 -3.29 -8.64 3.93
N GLU A 74 -3.87 -9.37 4.87
CA GLU A 74 -3.14 -10.17 5.84
C GLU A 74 -3.58 -11.64 5.78
N LYS A 75 -2.64 -12.57 5.93
CA LYS A 75 -2.94 -14.00 6.13
C LYS A 75 -1.92 -14.64 7.08
N ASP A 76 -2.43 -15.28 8.13
CA ASP A 76 -1.64 -16.13 9.01
C ASP A 76 -1.47 -17.52 8.37
N ILE A 77 -0.23 -17.98 8.29
CA ILE A 77 0.18 -19.24 7.64
C ILE A 77 0.89 -20.08 8.69
N GLN A 78 0.15 -21.01 9.28
CA GLN A 78 0.59 -21.88 10.38
C GLN A 78 1.28 -23.15 9.88
N VAL A 79 2.24 -23.00 8.97
CA VAL A 79 3.04 -24.10 8.41
C VAL A 79 4.47 -23.93 8.86
N GLN A 80 5.05 -24.98 9.47
CA GLN A 80 6.43 -24.96 9.97
C GLN A 80 7.46 -25.36 8.91
N ASP A 81 7.08 -26.20 7.94
CA ASP A 81 7.96 -26.57 6.83
C ASP A 81 8.23 -25.35 5.93
N PRO A 82 9.49 -24.91 5.77
CA PRO A 82 9.80 -23.67 5.04
C PRO A 82 9.35 -23.67 3.58
N ASN A 83 9.46 -24.83 2.89
CA ASN A 83 9.10 -24.94 1.48
C ASN A 83 7.58 -24.81 1.29
N THR A 84 6.81 -25.52 2.12
CA THR A 84 5.35 -25.46 2.11
C THR A 84 4.87 -24.08 2.56
N GLN A 85 5.51 -23.47 3.56
CA GLN A 85 5.21 -22.10 4.00
C GLN A 85 5.40 -21.09 2.86
N ALA A 86 6.52 -21.16 2.14
CA ALA A 86 6.78 -20.28 0.99
C ALA A 86 5.74 -20.45 -0.13
N GLN A 87 5.29 -21.67 -0.40
CA GLN A 87 4.22 -21.93 -1.37
C GLN A 87 2.88 -21.33 -0.93
N GLU A 88 2.52 -21.45 0.34
CA GLU A 88 1.29 -20.86 0.88
C GLU A 88 1.32 -19.33 0.89
N VAL A 89 2.48 -18.73 1.16
CA VAL A 89 2.71 -17.29 1.00
C VAL A 89 2.46 -16.90 -0.46
N GLN A 90 3.08 -17.59 -1.43
CA GLN A 90 2.92 -17.25 -2.84
C GLN A 90 1.45 -17.37 -3.30
N LYS A 91 0.75 -18.43 -2.90
CA LYS A 91 -0.69 -18.60 -3.21
C LYS A 91 -1.53 -17.44 -2.68
N PHE A 92 -1.21 -16.95 -1.48
CA PHE A 92 -1.87 -15.77 -0.91
C PHE A 92 -1.57 -14.52 -1.71
N LEU A 93 -0.32 -14.27 -2.07
CA LEU A 93 0.06 -13.10 -2.87
C LEU A 93 -0.57 -13.11 -4.27
N ASP A 94 -0.72 -14.29 -4.89
CA ASP A 94 -1.27 -14.45 -6.24
C ASP A 94 -2.77 -14.10 -6.35
N ILE A 95 -3.52 -14.16 -5.24
CA ILE A 95 -4.96 -13.84 -5.22
C ILE A 95 -5.23 -12.36 -4.92
N ILE A 96 -4.22 -11.56 -4.58
CA ILE A 96 -4.40 -10.15 -4.26
C ILE A 96 -4.72 -9.38 -5.55
N PRO A 97 -5.80 -8.58 -5.58
CA PRO A 97 -6.34 -8.02 -6.82
C PRO A 97 -5.59 -6.77 -7.30
N PHE A 98 -4.27 -6.66 -7.10
CA PHE A 98 -3.48 -5.52 -7.56
C PHE A 98 -2.40 -5.94 -8.55
N GLU A 99 -2.11 -5.08 -9.52
CA GLU A 99 -1.04 -5.31 -10.48
C GLU A 99 0.35 -5.36 -9.82
N SER A 100 0.53 -4.54 -8.79
CA SER A 100 1.78 -4.35 -8.06
C SER A 100 1.48 -4.29 -6.57
N ILE A 101 2.19 -5.12 -5.79
CA ILE A 101 2.03 -5.22 -4.34
C ILE A 101 3.37 -5.03 -3.64
N SER A 102 3.33 -4.38 -2.48
CA SER A 102 4.44 -4.39 -1.52
C SER A 102 4.12 -5.42 -0.44
N THR A 103 5.11 -6.21 -0.04
CA THR A 103 4.90 -7.37 0.84
C THR A 103 5.84 -7.36 2.04
N LYS A 104 5.36 -7.84 3.19
CA LYS A 104 6.17 -8.15 4.38
C LYS A 104 5.74 -9.49 4.95
N ILE A 105 6.70 -10.25 5.44
CA ILE A 105 6.48 -11.53 6.11
C ILE A 105 6.95 -11.37 7.56
N LEU A 106 6.03 -11.54 8.51
CA LEU A 106 6.30 -11.42 9.95
C LEU A 106 6.31 -12.81 10.59
N PRO A 107 7.34 -13.18 11.34
CA PRO A 107 7.29 -14.39 12.16
C PRO A 107 6.18 -14.27 13.21
N ILE A 108 5.39 -15.33 13.38
CA ILE A 108 4.41 -15.46 14.47
C ILE A 108 4.69 -16.74 15.25
N GLN A 109 4.03 -16.95 16.40
CA GLN A 109 4.31 -18.10 17.28
C GLN A 109 4.31 -19.45 16.55
N GLN A 110 3.42 -19.61 15.57
CA GLN A 110 3.33 -20.79 14.73
C GLN A 110 3.28 -20.37 13.26
N GLY A 111 4.46 -20.24 12.63
CA GLY A 111 4.59 -19.92 11.21
C GLY A 111 4.81 -18.44 10.95
N VAL A 112 4.16 -17.90 9.93
CA VAL A 112 4.33 -16.50 9.49
C VAL A 112 3.00 -15.82 9.20
N ARG A 113 2.97 -14.51 9.34
CA ARG A 113 1.95 -13.62 8.79
C ARG A 113 2.47 -12.99 7.51
N ALA A 114 1.77 -13.21 6.41
CA ALA A 114 2.02 -12.50 5.17
C ALA A 114 1.14 -11.24 5.11
N ILE A 115 1.77 -10.08 4.87
CA ILE A 115 1.11 -8.78 4.76
C ILE A 115 1.41 -8.23 3.37
N ALA A 116 0.39 -7.69 2.71
CA ALA A 116 0.51 -7.09 1.40
C ALA A 116 -0.37 -5.84 1.26
N VAL A 117 0.05 -4.92 0.40
CA VAL A 117 -0.62 -3.63 0.17
C VAL A 117 -0.46 -3.20 -1.28
N ASN A 118 -1.39 -2.42 -1.81
CA ASN A 118 -1.30 -1.86 -3.16
C ASN A 118 -0.09 -0.91 -3.28
N LYS A 119 0.96 -1.35 -3.98
CA LYS A 119 2.20 -0.58 -4.14
C LYS A 119 1.97 0.71 -4.92
N ASN A 120 1.09 0.68 -5.93
CA ASN A 120 0.81 1.87 -6.75
C ASN A 120 0.18 2.99 -5.93
N LEU A 121 -0.67 2.66 -4.96
CA LEU A 121 -1.25 3.65 -4.05
C LEU A 121 -0.18 4.29 -3.16
N LEU A 122 0.69 3.46 -2.57
CA LEU A 122 1.79 3.94 -1.73
C LEU A 122 2.75 4.84 -2.50
N ASP A 123 3.21 4.40 -3.68
CA ASP A 123 4.13 5.16 -4.53
C ASP A 123 3.50 6.50 -4.95
N ALA A 124 2.21 6.52 -5.30
CA ALA A 124 1.52 7.74 -5.68
C ALA A 124 1.40 8.74 -4.52
N LEU A 125 1.05 8.27 -3.31
CA LEU A 125 1.01 9.12 -2.12
C LEU A 125 2.40 9.70 -1.84
N LYS A 126 3.44 8.86 -1.87
CA LYS A 126 4.83 9.28 -1.67
C LYS A 126 5.23 10.39 -2.63
N ILE A 127 5.13 10.11 -3.93
CA ILE A 127 5.52 11.06 -4.97
C ILE A 127 4.74 12.37 -4.83
N SER A 128 3.43 12.29 -4.55
CA SER A 128 2.58 13.47 -4.40
C SER A 128 3.03 14.35 -3.23
N PHE A 129 3.33 13.77 -2.06
CA PHE A 129 3.81 14.55 -0.92
C PHE A 129 5.25 15.06 -1.14
N GLU A 130 6.13 14.26 -1.73
CA GLU A 130 7.52 14.65 -2.03
C GLU A 130 7.60 15.81 -3.02
N GLU A 131 6.69 15.87 -4.01
CA GLU A 131 6.55 17.01 -4.93
C GLU A 131 6.31 18.35 -4.20
N PHE A 132 5.72 18.33 -2.98
CA PHE A 132 5.50 19.52 -2.14
C PHE A 132 6.56 19.72 -1.05
N GLY A 133 7.64 18.94 -1.09
CA GLY A 133 8.80 19.09 -0.21
C GLY A 133 8.68 18.41 1.15
N PHE A 134 7.72 17.50 1.32
CA PHE A 134 7.72 16.54 2.43
C PHE A 134 8.75 15.43 2.17
N SER A 135 9.21 14.77 3.22
CA SER A 135 10.03 13.56 3.10
C SER A 135 9.24 12.37 3.63
N ILE A 136 8.99 11.33 2.83
CA ILE A 136 8.36 10.11 3.36
C ILE A 136 9.45 9.19 3.89
N GLU A 137 9.60 9.17 5.20
CA GLU A 137 10.66 8.43 5.90
C GLU A 137 10.29 6.97 6.14
N GLY A 138 9.00 6.65 6.09
CA GLY A 138 8.51 5.29 6.29
C GLY A 138 7.04 5.08 5.94
N MET A 139 6.71 3.85 5.57
CA MET A 139 5.35 3.37 5.37
C MET A 139 5.16 2.05 6.11
N VAL A 140 4.54 2.13 7.28
CA VAL A 140 4.65 1.12 8.33
C VAL A 140 3.28 0.48 8.56
N PRO A 141 3.16 -0.86 8.48
CA PRO A 141 1.97 -1.57 8.90
C PRO A 141 1.64 -1.32 10.38
N TYR A 142 0.36 -1.19 10.73
CA TYR A 142 -0.08 -0.90 12.11
C TYR A 142 0.40 -1.94 13.15
N GLU A 143 0.68 -3.17 12.72
CA GLU A 143 1.17 -4.29 13.52
C GLU A 143 2.52 -3.97 14.18
N PHE A 144 3.32 -3.09 13.58
CA PHE A 144 4.60 -2.66 14.14
C PHE A 144 4.48 -1.58 15.21
N LEU A 145 3.27 -1.10 15.50
CA LEU A 145 3.03 -0.13 16.58
C LEU A 145 2.95 -0.80 17.97
N GLY A 146 3.10 -2.13 18.06
CA GLY A 146 3.12 -2.86 19.32
C GLY A 146 1.78 -2.75 20.05
N GLU A 147 1.80 -2.40 21.33
CA GLU A 147 0.59 -2.25 22.16
C GLU A 147 -0.41 -1.23 21.60
N LEU A 148 0.07 -0.23 20.86
CA LEU A 148 -0.79 0.77 20.21
C LEU A 148 -1.63 0.18 19.08
N SER A 149 -1.24 -0.95 18.50
CA SER A 149 -2.01 -1.60 17.42
C SER A 149 -3.41 -2.03 17.87
N SER A 150 -3.59 -2.32 19.16
CA SER A 150 -4.85 -2.74 19.75
C SER A 150 -5.76 -1.53 19.98
N GLY A 151 -6.53 -1.14 18.96
CA GLY A 151 -7.57 -0.11 19.08
C GLY A 151 -7.35 1.18 18.28
N ILE A 152 -6.39 1.23 17.35
CA ILE A 152 -6.32 2.32 16.37
C ILE A 152 -7.46 2.16 15.36
N ASN A 153 -8.63 2.66 15.73
CA ASN A 153 -9.76 2.84 14.82
C ASN A 153 -9.82 4.28 14.28
N SER A 154 -9.09 5.21 14.91
CA SER A 154 -9.06 6.63 14.56
C SER A 154 -7.77 7.27 15.00
N VAL A 155 -7.33 8.29 14.26
CA VAL A 155 -6.15 9.09 14.64
C VAL A 155 -6.45 9.93 15.86
N THR A 156 -5.57 9.87 16.85
CA THR A 156 -5.58 10.76 18.00
C THR A 156 -4.24 11.48 18.13
N THR A 157 -4.26 12.68 18.71
CA THR A 157 -3.04 13.45 18.97
C THR A 157 -2.04 12.67 19.83
N GLU A 158 -2.54 11.88 20.79
CA GLU A 158 -1.69 11.08 21.69
C GLU A 158 -0.98 9.94 20.95
N THR A 159 -1.72 9.19 20.13
CA THR A 159 -1.16 8.13 19.29
C THR A 159 -0.12 8.71 18.34
N SER A 160 -0.43 9.82 17.66
CA SER A 160 0.49 10.46 16.72
C SER A 160 1.79 10.92 17.39
N LYS A 161 1.70 11.52 18.58
CA LYS A 161 2.89 11.90 19.36
C LYS A 161 3.74 10.70 19.77
N THR A 162 3.10 9.59 20.10
CA THR A 162 3.84 8.36 20.46
C THR A 162 4.58 7.79 19.26
N ILE A 163 3.95 7.78 18.08
CA ILE A 163 4.59 7.35 16.83
C ILE A 163 5.78 8.25 16.49
N ILE A 164 5.65 9.57 16.66
CA ILE A 164 6.76 10.52 16.44
C ILE A 164 7.94 10.25 17.39
N LYS A 165 7.69 9.85 18.63
CA LYS A 165 8.78 9.46 19.55
C LYS A 165 9.51 8.19 19.11
N GLN A 166 8.85 7.34 18.33
CA GLN A 166 9.36 6.06 17.81
C GLN A 166 9.78 6.16 16.34
N PHE A 167 9.84 7.37 15.78
CA PHE A 167 9.97 7.61 14.36
C PHE A 167 11.18 6.90 13.74
N ASP A 168 12.36 7.00 14.37
CA ASP A 168 13.56 6.34 13.85
C ASP A 168 13.48 4.81 13.94
N SER A 169 12.94 4.26 15.03
CA SER A 169 12.77 2.80 15.16
C SER A 169 11.78 2.21 14.15
N LEU A 170 10.77 2.98 13.76
CA LEU A 170 9.74 2.54 12.82
C LEU A 170 10.20 2.59 11.36
N LYS A 171 11.31 3.26 11.03
CA LYS A 171 11.85 3.28 9.66
C LYS A 171 12.23 1.87 9.18
N GLU A 172 12.84 1.07 10.05
CA GLU A 172 13.22 -0.32 9.76
C GLU A 172 12.01 -1.24 9.54
N ALA A 173 10.86 -0.86 10.11
CA ALA A 173 9.59 -1.57 9.94
C ALA A 173 8.85 -1.20 8.65
N SER A 174 9.34 -0.22 7.88
CA SER A 174 8.66 0.25 6.66
C SER A 174 8.69 -0.77 5.54
N PHE A 175 7.65 -0.80 4.71
CA PHE A 175 7.72 -1.46 3.41
C PHE A 175 8.94 -0.92 2.65
N GLU A 176 9.80 -1.83 2.18
CA GLU A 176 10.98 -1.44 1.43
C GLU A 176 10.56 -0.71 0.16
N PHE A 177 10.93 0.56 0.08
CA PHE A 177 11.17 1.20 -1.19
C PHE A 177 12.59 0.82 -1.57
N GLU A 178 12.81 0.37 -2.81
CA GLU A 178 14.15 0.23 -3.38
C GLU A 178 14.91 1.54 -3.17
N ARG A 179 15.70 1.61 -2.10
CA ARG A 179 16.57 2.74 -1.81
C ARG A 179 17.76 2.51 -2.73
N ASN A 180 17.81 3.25 -3.85
CA ASN A 180 18.96 3.24 -4.75
C ASN A 180 20.19 3.78 -4.02
N GLU A 181 20.81 2.96 -3.19
CA GLU A 181 22.15 3.18 -2.66
C GLU A 181 23.06 2.05 -3.13
N LYS A 182 23.94 2.40 -4.07
CA LYS A 182 25.11 1.59 -4.42
C LYS A 182 25.94 1.36 -3.15
N LYS A 183 26.05 0.11 -2.67
CA LYS A 183 27.31 -0.69 -2.69
C LYS A 183 27.25 -1.97 -1.85
N THR A 184 27.75 -3.04 -2.49
CA THR A 184 28.55 -4.15 -1.95
C THR A 184 27.84 -5.30 -1.21
N ALA A 185 27.56 -6.34 -2.00
CA ALA A 185 27.76 -7.76 -1.72
C ALA A 185 27.73 -8.25 -0.25
N SER A 186 26.59 -8.80 0.16
CA SER A 186 26.52 -10.18 0.65
C SER A 186 25.20 -10.79 0.23
N GLN A 187 25.33 -11.94 -0.44
CA GLN A 187 24.27 -12.69 -1.08
C GLN A 187 23.36 -13.33 -0.02
N VAL A 188 22.11 -12.88 0.05
CA VAL A 188 20.93 -13.75 -0.14
C VAL A 188 19.90 -12.90 -0.89
N GLU A 189 20.21 -12.59 -2.14
CA GLU A 189 19.21 -12.17 -3.12
C GLU A 189 18.39 -13.41 -3.50
N SER A 190 17.19 -13.56 -2.94
CA SER A 190 16.12 -14.27 -3.66
C SER A 190 15.48 -13.29 -4.64
N GLN A 191 16.22 -13.02 -5.72
CA GLN A 191 15.63 -12.47 -6.93
C GLN A 191 14.65 -13.51 -7.50
N VAL A 192 13.36 -13.36 -7.23
CA VAL A 192 12.31 -13.87 -8.12
C VAL A 192 11.76 -12.69 -8.92
N GLY A 193 12.66 -12.11 -9.71
CA GLY A 193 12.34 -11.19 -10.79
C GLY A 193 12.77 -11.82 -12.11
N LYS A 194 11.94 -12.71 -12.67
CA LYS A 194 12.00 -13.07 -14.10
C LYS A 194 10.60 -13.12 -14.70
N ASN A 195 10.30 -12.04 -15.43
CA ASN A 195 9.44 -11.94 -16.60
C ASN A 195 8.11 -12.71 -16.54
N LYS A 196 7.02 -12.02 -16.15
CA LYS A 196 5.72 -12.37 -16.73
C LYS A 196 5.85 -12.19 -18.25
N PRO A 197 5.69 -13.25 -19.07
CA PRO A 197 5.60 -13.07 -20.51
C PRO A 197 4.40 -12.16 -20.80
N LYS A 198 4.54 -11.30 -21.82
CA LYS A 198 3.45 -10.46 -22.35
C LYS A 198 2.13 -11.22 -22.29
N SER A 199 1.23 -10.70 -21.46
CA SER A 199 -0.13 -11.15 -21.14
C SER A 199 -0.75 -12.19 -22.09
N LEU A 200 -0.40 -13.47 -21.91
CA LEU A 200 -1.18 -14.60 -22.46
C LEU A 200 -2.65 -14.49 -22.04
N ARG A 201 -2.88 -13.91 -20.85
CA ARG A 201 -4.19 -13.55 -20.29
C ARG A 201 -5.01 -12.65 -21.22
N LEU A 202 -4.39 -11.69 -21.92
CA LEU A 202 -5.09 -10.81 -22.85
C LEU A 202 -5.60 -11.59 -24.08
N TYR A 203 -4.78 -12.50 -24.62
CA TYR A 203 -5.17 -13.35 -25.74
C TYR A 203 -6.25 -14.38 -25.35
N ILE A 204 -6.20 -14.91 -24.13
CA ILE A 204 -7.25 -15.78 -23.60
C ILE A 204 -8.57 -15.00 -23.46
N ILE A 205 -8.53 -13.76 -22.95
CA ILE A 205 -9.72 -12.89 -22.84
C ILE A 205 -10.28 -12.55 -24.23
N LEU A 206 -9.42 -12.22 -25.21
CA LEU A 206 -9.86 -11.99 -26.59
C LEU A 206 -10.49 -13.24 -27.22
N GLY A 207 -9.96 -14.42 -26.94
CA GLY A 207 -10.52 -15.70 -27.41
C GLY A 207 -11.90 -15.98 -26.84
N ILE A 208 -12.08 -15.81 -25.53
CA ILE A 208 -13.39 -15.97 -24.86
C ILE A 208 -14.39 -14.94 -25.41
N PHE A 209 -13.96 -13.69 -25.58
CA PHE A 209 -14.81 -12.64 -26.13
C PHE A 209 -15.25 -12.94 -27.58
N GLY A 210 -14.34 -13.44 -28.42
CA GLY A 210 -14.67 -13.86 -29.78
C GLY A 210 -15.65 -15.04 -29.83
N LEU A 211 -15.47 -16.02 -28.94
CA LEU A 211 -16.39 -17.16 -28.84
C LEU A 211 -17.80 -16.73 -28.42
N LEU A 212 -17.90 -15.82 -27.45
CA LEU A 212 -19.19 -15.26 -27.01
C LEU A 212 -19.90 -14.49 -28.14
N LEU A 213 -19.16 -13.73 -28.94
CA LEU A 213 -19.72 -13.05 -30.12
C LEU A 213 -20.25 -14.03 -31.17
N LEU A 214 -19.55 -15.14 -31.42
CA LEU A 214 -20.03 -16.16 -32.36
C LEU A 214 -21.31 -16.84 -31.87
N ILE A 215 -21.40 -17.15 -30.58
CA ILE A 215 -22.62 -17.69 -29.96
C ILE A 215 -23.78 -16.69 -30.09
N LEU A 216 -23.52 -15.41 -29.85
CA LEU A 216 -24.52 -14.35 -29.99
C LEU A 216 -25.04 -14.23 -31.43
N ILE A 217 -24.13 -14.23 -32.41
CA ILE A 217 -24.48 -14.19 -33.83
C ILE A 217 -25.31 -15.43 -34.20
N PHE A 218 -24.89 -16.61 -33.77
CA PHE A 218 -25.64 -17.85 -34.00
C PHE A 218 -27.06 -17.77 -33.42
N LEU A 219 -27.23 -17.28 -32.18
CA LEU A 219 -28.55 -17.09 -31.59
C LEU A 219 -29.43 -16.10 -32.38
N ILE A 220 -28.86 -15.03 -32.91
CA ILE A 220 -29.60 -14.05 -33.74
C ILE A 220 -30.09 -14.67 -35.06
N PHE A 221 -29.28 -15.53 -35.69
CA PHE A 221 -29.62 -16.15 -36.96
C PHE A 221 -30.52 -17.39 -36.82
N THR A 222 -30.42 -18.11 -35.70
CA THR A 222 -31.22 -19.32 -35.45
C THR A 222 -32.51 -19.03 -34.67
N GLY A 223 -32.59 -17.86 -34.02
CA GLY A 223 -33.79 -17.36 -33.33
C GLY A 223 -34.70 -16.50 -34.22
N ARG A 224 -34.55 -16.56 -35.55
CA ARG A 224 -35.45 -15.97 -36.54
C ARG A 224 -36.29 -17.04 -37.21
#